data_AF-A0A9D8L761-F1
#
_entry.id   AF-A0A9D8L761-F1
#
_cell.length_a   1.000
_cell.length_b   1.000
_cell.length_c   1.000
_cell.angle_alpha   90.00
_cell.angle_beta   90.00
_cell.angle_gamma   90.00
#
_symmetry.space_group_name_H-M   'P 1'
#
loop_
_entity.id
_entity.type
_entity.pdbx_description
1 polymer ?
#
loop_
_entity_poly.entity_id
_entity_poly.type
_entity_poly.pdbx_seq_one_letter_code
_entity_poly.pdbx_strand_id
1 'polypeptide(L)'
;MGVAGSGKTTVGELLAGKLGWPFRDADSFHPPANVAKMSSGVPLVDEDRWPWLDAIGAALKAAGDAGAAGRPVTFIFLDGPRALLAERIGGRKGHFMPPSLLDSQLATLERPTPDEGVLVASIEPPPDDIVAALLAEVSPASR
;
A
#
# COMPACT_ATOMS: atom_id res chain seq x y z
N MET A 1 -1.06 -0.75 2.24
CA MET A 1 -1.50 0.66 2.32
C MET A 1 -0.54 1.47 3.19
N GLY A 2 -0.57 2.79 3.08
CA GLY A 2 0.37 3.71 3.73
C GLY A 2 0.78 4.88 2.84
N VAL A 3 1.29 5.96 3.43
CA VAL A 3 1.69 7.18 2.69
C VAL A 3 2.89 6.96 1.77
N ALA A 4 3.22 7.95 0.93
CA ALA A 4 4.44 7.88 0.12
C ALA A 4 5.68 7.73 1.02
N GLY A 5 6.69 6.99 0.54
CA GLY A 5 7.91 6.73 1.32
C GLY A 5 7.79 5.64 2.40
N SER A 6 6.61 5.09 2.66
CA SER A 6 6.43 4.03 3.67
C SER A 6 7.00 2.65 3.27
N GLY A 7 7.38 2.46 2.00
CA GLY A 7 8.00 1.22 1.53
C GLY A 7 7.04 0.15 1.00
N LYS A 8 5.79 0.53 0.64
CA LYS A 8 4.75 -0.39 0.14
C LYS A 8 5.25 -1.39 -0.92
N THR A 9 5.90 -0.90 -1.98
CA THR A 9 6.40 -1.75 -3.08
C THR A 9 7.44 -2.74 -2.57
N THR A 10 8.47 -2.27 -1.84
CA THR A 10 9.52 -3.12 -1.29
C THR A 10 8.98 -4.20 -0.35
N VAL A 11 8.14 -3.81 0.63
CA VAL A 11 7.54 -4.78 1.56
C VAL A 11 6.61 -5.74 0.83
N GLY A 12 5.83 -5.25 -0.14
CA GLY A 12 4.91 -6.06 -0.93
C GLY A 12 5.63 -7.11 -1.79
N GLU A 13 6.71 -6.73 -2.47
CA GLU A 13 7.54 -7.64 -3.28
C GLU A 13 8.22 -8.71 -2.42
N LEU A 14 8.82 -8.30 -1.29
CA LEU A 14 9.47 -9.23 -0.36
C LEU A 14 8.47 -10.22 0.25
N LEU A 15 7.32 -9.72 0.73
CA LEU A 15 6.28 -10.57 1.31
C LEU A 15 5.73 -11.56 0.28
N ALA A 16 5.43 -11.08 -0.93
CA ALA A 16 4.96 -11.93 -2.02
C ALA A 16 6.01 -13.01 -2.39
N GLY A 17 7.30 -12.64 -2.46
CA GLY A 17 8.39 -13.59 -2.71
C GLY A 17 8.51 -14.67 -1.63
N LYS A 18 8.31 -14.31 -0.35
CA LYS A 18 8.33 -15.27 0.77
C LYS A 18 7.12 -16.20 0.78
N LEU A 19 5.95 -15.71 0.37
CA LEU A 19 4.71 -16.49 0.30
C LEU A 19 4.56 -17.28 -1.01
N GLY A 20 5.43 -17.04 -2.00
CA GLY A 20 5.29 -17.61 -3.34
C GLY A 20 4.08 -17.05 -4.11
N TRP A 21 3.64 -15.84 -3.76
CA TRP A 21 2.48 -15.18 -4.38
C TRP A 21 2.91 -14.20 -5.46
N PRO A 22 2.07 -13.94 -6.47
CA PRO A 22 2.33 -12.87 -7.42
C PRO A 22 2.17 -11.49 -6.75
N PHE A 23 3.15 -10.61 -6.95
CA PHE A 23 3.02 -9.19 -6.60
C PHE A 23 2.39 -8.41 -7.76
N ARG A 24 1.48 -7.49 -7.45
CA ARG A 24 0.93 -6.52 -8.41
C ARG A 24 0.91 -5.14 -7.77
N ASP A 25 1.46 -4.15 -8.46
CA ASP A 25 1.39 -2.76 -8.03
C ASP A 25 -0.01 -2.18 -8.31
N ALA A 26 -0.63 -1.59 -7.30
CA ALA A 26 -1.95 -0.97 -7.41
C ALA A 26 -1.96 0.17 -8.44
N ASP A 27 -0.85 0.89 -8.60
CA ASP A 27 -0.76 2.02 -9.54
C ASP A 27 -0.87 1.55 -11.00
N SER A 28 -0.55 0.27 -11.27
CA SER A 28 -0.69 -0.34 -12.61
C SER A 28 -2.15 -0.55 -13.04
N PHE A 29 -3.10 -0.44 -12.10
CA PHE A 29 -4.53 -0.58 -12.39
C PHE A 29 -5.20 0.74 -12.74
N HIS A 30 -4.49 1.87 -12.66
CA HIS A 30 -5.10 3.16 -12.99
C HIS A 30 -5.51 3.22 -14.47
N PRO A 31 -6.73 3.69 -14.78
CA PRO A 31 -7.11 3.95 -16.16
C PRO A 31 -6.23 5.07 -16.75
N PRO A 32 -6.03 5.10 -18.07
CA PRO A 32 -5.21 6.14 -18.73
C PRO A 32 -5.60 7.57 -18.36
N ALA A 33 -6.89 7.83 -18.10
CA ALA A 33 -7.40 9.13 -17.66
C ALA A 33 -6.82 9.57 -16.30
N ASN A 34 -6.67 8.64 -15.33
CA ASN A 34 -6.11 8.95 -14.02
C ASN A 34 -4.61 9.21 -14.13
N VAL A 35 -3.90 8.39 -14.90
CA VAL A 35 -2.48 8.58 -15.18
C VAL A 35 -2.25 9.96 -15.80
N ALA A 36 -3.06 10.35 -16.79
CA ALA A 36 -3.00 11.67 -17.41
C ALA A 36 -3.20 12.80 -16.37
N LYS A 37 -4.26 12.73 -15.54
CA LYS A 37 -4.51 13.72 -14.47
C LYS A 37 -3.31 13.86 -13.53
N MET A 38 -2.84 12.74 -12.96
CA MET A 38 -1.71 12.74 -12.04
C MET A 38 -0.42 13.26 -12.70
N SER A 39 -0.16 12.87 -13.96
CA SER A 39 1.01 13.35 -14.70
C SER A 39 0.98 14.86 -14.97
N SER A 40 -0.22 15.45 -15.04
CA SER A 40 -0.42 16.90 -15.15
C SER A 40 -0.44 17.64 -13.80
N GLY A 41 -0.18 16.94 -12.69
CA GLY A 41 -0.20 17.51 -11.34
C GLY A 41 -1.61 17.75 -10.78
N VAL A 42 -2.65 17.23 -11.43
CA VAL A 42 -4.04 17.32 -10.98
C VAL A 42 -4.35 16.15 -10.04
N PRO A 43 -4.75 16.41 -8.78
CA PRO A 43 -5.12 15.35 -7.84
C PRO A 43 -6.41 14.65 -8.29
N LEU A 44 -6.52 13.36 -8.00
CA LEU A 44 -7.73 12.57 -8.25
C LEU A 44 -8.83 12.91 -7.24
N VAL A 45 -10.08 12.93 -7.71
CA VAL A 45 -11.28 12.94 -6.84
C VAL A 45 -11.81 11.51 -6.67
N ASP A 46 -12.79 11.32 -5.78
CA ASP A 46 -13.30 9.97 -5.48
C ASP A 46 -13.94 9.30 -6.69
N GLU A 47 -14.61 10.08 -7.54
CA GLU A 47 -15.19 9.61 -8.80
C GLU A 47 -14.11 9.04 -9.75
N ASP A 48 -12.89 9.58 -9.71
CA ASP A 48 -11.77 9.07 -10.49
C ASP A 48 -11.26 7.74 -9.92
N ARG A 49 -11.44 7.48 -8.62
CA ARG A 49 -10.92 6.29 -7.95
C ARG A 49 -11.81 5.06 -8.13
N TRP A 50 -13.12 5.22 -8.32
CA TRP A 50 -14.04 4.08 -8.45
C TRP A 50 -13.65 3.08 -9.54
N PRO A 51 -13.35 3.49 -10.80
CA PRO A 51 -12.96 2.53 -11.84
C PRO A 51 -11.64 1.81 -11.54
N TRP A 52 -10.74 2.49 -10.82
CA TRP A 52 -9.47 1.90 -10.38
C TRP A 52 -9.67 0.85 -9.28
N LEU A 53 -10.53 1.14 -8.29
CA LEU A 53 -10.90 0.19 -7.24
C LEU A 53 -11.63 -1.03 -7.81
N ASP A 54 -12.52 -0.84 -8.79
CA ASP A 54 -13.20 -1.94 -9.49
C ASP A 54 -12.19 -2.86 -10.19
N ALA A 55 -11.16 -2.30 -10.83
CA ALA A 55 -10.11 -3.07 -11.50
C ALA A 55 -9.29 -3.90 -10.50
N ILE A 56 -8.96 -3.33 -9.33
CA ILE A 56 -8.29 -4.07 -8.24
C ILE A 56 -9.20 -5.19 -7.72
N GLY A 57 -10.49 -4.90 -7.47
CA GLY A 57 -11.45 -5.89 -7.01
C GLY A 57 -11.62 -7.05 -8.00
N ALA A 58 -11.68 -6.75 -9.30
CA ALA A 58 -11.72 -7.76 -10.34
C ALA A 58 -10.44 -8.61 -10.38
N ALA A 59 -9.27 -8.00 -10.17
CA ALA A 59 -8.00 -8.71 -10.11
C ALA A 59 -7.89 -9.67 -8.91
N LEU A 60 -8.32 -9.22 -7.72
CA LEU A 60 -8.41 -10.06 -6.52
C LEU A 60 -9.36 -11.24 -6.73
N LYS A 61 -10.50 -11.00 -7.39
CA LYS A 61 -11.47 -12.05 -7.74
C LYS A 61 -10.90 -13.05 -8.73
N ALA A 62 -10.18 -12.59 -9.75
CA ALA A 62 -9.56 -13.43 -10.77
C ALA A 62 -8.38 -14.27 -10.24
N ALA A 63 -7.67 -13.78 -9.22
CA ALA A 63 -6.60 -14.52 -8.54
C ALA A 63 -7.11 -15.74 -7.73
N GLY A 64 -8.42 -15.97 -7.69
CA GLY A 64 -9.03 -17.08 -6.97
C GLY A 64 -9.19 -16.83 -5.47
N ASP A 65 -8.83 -15.64 -4.98
CA ASP A 65 -8.55 -15.44 -3.56
C ASP A 65 -9.31 -14.31 -2.84
N ALA A 66 -10.10 -13.45 -3.48
CA ALA A 66 -11.18 -12.72 -2.79
C ALA A 66 -12.02 -11.89 -3.77
N GLY A 67 -13.34 -11.99 -3.66
CA GLY A 67 -14.28 -11.13 -4.38
C GLY A 67 -15.53 -11.86 -4.88
N ALA A 68 -15.51 -13.19 -4.93
CA ALA A 68 -16.70 -14.00 -5.21
C ALA A 68 -16.85 -15.29 -4.38
N ALA A 69 -15.88 -15.64 -3.53
CA ALA A 69 -15.89 -16.88 -2.75
C ALA A 69 -15.32 -16.76 -1.31
N GLY A 70 -15.54 -15.65 -0.62
CA GLY A 70 -15.53 -15.62 0.86
C GLY A 70 -14.20 -15.79 1.60
N ARG A 71 -13.02 -15.64 0.97
CA ARG A 71 -11.77 -15.45 1.72
C ARG A 71 -11.60 -13.97 2.13
N PRO A 72 -11.21 -13.68 3.39
CA PRO A 72 -11.05 -12.31 3.86
C PRO A 72 -9.85 -11.63 3.17
N VAL A 73 -10.04 -10.39 2.72
CA VAL A 73 -8.94 -9.52 2.30
C VAL A 73 -8.29 -8.96 3.55
N THR A 74 -6.98 -9.14 3.70
CA THR A 74 -6.20 -8.54 4.79
C THR A 74 -5.52 -7.27 4.31
N PHE A 75 -5.79 -6.17 4.98
CA PHE A 75 -5.09 -4.92 4.74
C PHE A 75 -3.87 -4.83 5.65
N ILE A 76 -2.72 -4.44 5.09
CA ILE A 76 -1.51 -4.15 5.84
C ILE A 76 -1.24 -2.65 5.73
N PHE A 77 -1.21 -1.96 6.86
CA PHE A 77 -0.91 -0.54 6.99
C PHE A 77 0.52 -0.34 7.47
N LEU A 78 1.35 0.26 6.61
CA LEU A 78 2.72 0.61 6.93
C LEU A 78 2.77 2.01 7.55
N ASP A 79 3.01 2.05 8.86
CA ASP A 79 3.00 3.27 9.66
C ASP A 79 4.39 3.66 10.15
N GLY A 80 4.63 4.97 10.27
CA GLY A 80 5.91 5.45 10.77
C GLY A 80 5.89 6.93 11.13
N PRO A 81 6.89 7.37 11.91
CA PRO A 81 7.01 8.78 12.27
C PRO A 81 7.29 9.64 11.03
N ARG A 82 6.70 10.84 11.01
CA ARG A 82 6.87 11.83 9.92
C ARG A 82 8.34 12.05 9.56
N ALA A 83 9.22 12.14 10.56
CA ALA A 83 10.64 12.38 10.36
C ALA A 83 11.29 11.30 9.48
N LEU A 84 10.99 10.03 9.75
CA LEU A 84 11.51 8.90 8.97
C LEU A 84 10.94 8.87 7.55
N LEU A 85 9.64 9.14 7.39
CA LEU A 85 9.00 9.24 6.08
C LEU A 85 9.62 10.36 5.23
N ALA A 86 9.86 11.53 5.85
CA ALA A 86 10.49 12.67 5.20
C ALA A 86 11.94 12.35 4.78
N GLU A 87 12.71 11.70 5.65
CA GLU A 87 14.08 11.26 5.35
C GLU A 87 14.10 10.29 4.17
N ARG A 88 13.22 9.28 4.16
CA ARG A 88 13.14 8.29 3.08
C ARG A 88 12.73 8.89 1.74
N ILE A 89 11.82 9.87 1.75
CA ILE A 89 11.43 10.59 0.53
C ILE A 89 12.61 11.45 0.04
N GLY A 90 13.26 12.20 0.94
CA GLY A 90 14.39 13.08 0.61
C GLY A 90 15.65 12.34 0.14
N GLY A 91 15.86 11.11 0.61
CA GLY A 91 16.99 10.26 0.20
C GLY A 91 16.89 9.69 -1.22
N ARG A 92 15.70 9.74 -1.87
CA ARG A 92 15.53 9.26 -3.25
C ARG A 92 16.10 10.27 -4.24
N LYS A 93 17.31 10.00 -4.77
CA LYS A 93 17.88 10.78 -5.88
C LYS A 93 16.96 10.64 -7.10
N GLY A 94 16.29 11.73 -7.51
CA GLY A 94 15.60 11.82 -8.80
C GLY A 94 14.09 12.08 -8.77
N HIS A 95 13.41 11.99 -7.60
CA HIS A 95 12.00 12.34 -7.50
C HIS A 95 11.78 13.33 -6.35
N PHE A 96 11.67 14.61 -6.69
CA PHE A 96 11.41 15.69 -5.75
C PHE A 96 9.91 15.70 -5.41
N MET A 97 9.47 14.81 -4.51
CA MET A 97 8.19 15.01 -3.81
C MET A 97 8.42 16.15 -2.79
N PRO A 98 7.79 17.32 -2.96
CA PRO A 98 7.99 18.42 -2.02
C PRO A 98 7.49 18.00 -0.63
N PRO A 99 8.20 18.38 0.45
CA PRO A 99 7.82 18.01 1.83
C PRO A 99 6.37 18.36 2.18
N SER A 100 5.82 19.42 1.56
CA SER A 100 4.43 19.85 1.71
C SER A 100 3.41 18.77 1.32
N LEU A 101 3.74 17.89 0.37
CA LEU A 101 2.85 16.82 -0.07
C LEU A 101 2.79 15.67 0.95
N LEU A 102 3.89 15.43 1.70
CA LEU A 102 3.89 14.49 2.82
C LEU A 102 3.00 15.02 3.96
N ASP A 103 3.12 16.30 4.28
CA ASP A 103 2.31 16.90 5.36
C ASP A 103 0.81 16.85 5.01
N SER A 104 0.42 17.12 3.77
CA SER A 104 -0.96 16.93 3.32
C SER A 104 -1.42 15.48 3.39
N GLN A 105 -0.58 14.52 2.98
CA GLN A 105 -0.92 13.10 3.06
C GLN A 105 -1.12 12.62 4.51
N LEU A 106 -0.28 13.08 5.44
CA LEU A 106 -0.40 12.75 6.87
C LEU A 106 -1.62 13.43 7.52
N ALA A 107 -1.99 14.63 7.08
CA ALA A 107 -3.18 15.32 7.58
C ALA A 107 -4.49 14.63 7.15
N THR A 108 -4.52 14.05 5.94
CA THR A 108 -5.67 13.25 5.43
C THR A 108 -5.65 11.79 5.89
N LEU A 109 -4.60 11.36 6.57
CA LEU A 109 -4.39 9.97 6.93
C LEU A 109 -5.25 9.58 8.14
N GLU A 110 -6.31 8.84 7.88
CA GLU A 110 -7.05 8.14 8.93
C GLU A 110 -6.30 6.85 9.27
N ARG A 111 -5.77 6.78 10.49
CA ARG A 111 -5.08 5.59 10.99
C ARG A 111 -6.13 4.52 11.31
N PRO A 112 -5.97 3.28 10.82
CA PRO A 112 -6.93 2.21 11.09
C PRO A 112 -7.09 1.99 12.59
N THR A 113 -8.33 1.79 13.03
CA THR A 113 -8.60 1.35 14.40
C THR A 113 -8.45 -0.18 14.53
N PRO A 114 -8.20 -0.73 15.74
CA PRO A 114 -8.00 -2.17 15.93
C PRO A 114 -9.19 -3.06 15.50
N ASP A 115 -10.41 -2.50 15.47
CA ASP A 115 -11.64 -3.19 15.08
C ASP A 115 -11.84 -3.30 13.56
N GLU A 116 -11.06 -2.59 12.75
CA GLU A 116 -11.13 -2.66 11.28
C GLU A 116 -10.44 -3.91 10.70
N GLY A 117 -9.73 -4.70 11.52
CA GLY A 117 -9.02 -5.91 11.06
C GLY A 117 -7.82 -5.61 10.16
N VAL A 118 -7.24 -4.42 10.26
CA VAL A 118 -6.05 -3.99 9.51
C VAL A 118 -4.79 -4.31 10.30
N LEU A 119 -3.85 -5.03 9.69
CA LEU A 119 -2.53 -5.28 10.30
C LEU A 119 -1.67 -4.02 10.19
N VAL A 120 -1.34 -3.41 11.33
CA VAL A 120 -0.46 -2.24 11.38
C VAL A 120 0.98 -2.68 11.62
N ALA A 121 1.89 -2.31 10.73
CA ALA A 121 3.32 -2.60 10.86
C ALA A 121 4.14 -1.31 10.88
N SER A 122 5.03 -1.19 11.88
CA SER A 122 6.00 -0.10 11.96
C SER A 122 7.01 -0.21 10.82
N ILE A 123 7.34 0.92 10.21
CA ILE A 123 8.35 1.01 9.16
C ILE A 123 9.75 1.33 9.69
N GLU A 124 9.93 1.49 11.00
CA GLU A 124 11.22 1.80 11.61
C GLU A 124 12.28 0.70 11.41
N PRO A 125 11.94 -0.61 11.54
CA PRO A 125 12.88 -1.68 11.27
C PRO A 125 13.27 -1.78 9.78
N PRO A 126 14.35 -2.52 9.45
CA PRO A 126 14.66 -2.92 8.09
C PRO A 126 13.49 -3.68 7.42
N PRO A 127 13.32 -3.58 6.09
CA PRO A 127 12.21 -4.24 5.37
C PRO A 127 12.10 -5.75 5.62
N ASP A 128 13.21 -6.45 5.75
CA ASP A 128 13.22 -7.90 6.02
C ASP A 128 12.61 -8.24 7.39
N ASP A 129 12.86 -7.41 8.41
CA ASP A 129 12.31 -7.59 9.76
C ASP A 129 10.81 -7.29 9.79
N ILE A 130 10.38 -6.26 9.05
CA ILE A 130 8.96 -5.94 8.86
C ILE A 130 8.25 -7.13 8.21
N VAL A 131 8.82 -7.70 7.15
CA VAL A 131 8.25 -8.86 6.45
C VAL A 131 8.23 -10.09 7.34
N ALA A 132 9.27 -10.33 8.15
CA ALA A 132 9.30 -11.44 9.09
C ALA A 132 8.17 -11.33 10.13
N ALA A 133 7.93 -10.14 10.67
CA ALA A 133 6.82 -9.89 11.58
C ALA A 133 5.46 -10.09 10.89
N LEU A 134 5.28 -9.57 9.68
CA LEU A 134 4.06 -9.74 8.90
C LEU A 134 3.78 -11.21 8.56
N LEU A 135 4.81 -11.99 8.25
CA LEU A 135 4.66 -13.42 7.96
C LEU A 135 4.15 -14.22 9.16
N ALA A 136 4.53 -13.83 10.39
CA ALA A 136 4.04 -14.46 11.61
C ALA A 136 2.54 -14.20 11.83
N GLU A 137 2.04 -13.04 11.41
CA GLU A 137 0.63 -12.65 11.53
C GLU A 137 -0.23 -13.17 10.36
N VAL A 138 0.33 -13.22 9.15
CA VAL A 138 -0.38 -13.58 7.92
C VAL A 138 -0.35 -15.08 7.65
N SER A 139 0.65 -15.82 8.14
CA SER A 139 0.64 -17.29 8.07
C SER A 139 -0.40 -17.83 9.05
N PRO A 140 -1.50 -18.44 8.59
CA PRO A 140 -2.37 -19.15 9.50
C PRO A 140 -1.55 -20.30 10.07
N ALA A 141 -1.65 -20.50 11.39
CA ALA A 141 -1.41 -21.79 12.01
C ALA A 141 -1.93 -22.89 11.08
N SER A 142 -1.04 -23.85 10.79
CA SER A 142 -1.26 -25.09 10.06
C SER A 142 -2.74 -25.41 9.85
N ARG A 143 -3.21 -25.29 8.59
CA ARG A 143 -4.38 -26.08 8.17
C ARG A 143 -3.98 -27.54 8.07
#